data_AF-A0A967L2B4-F1
#
_entry.id   AF-A0A967L2B4-F1
#
_cell.length_a   1.000
_cell.length_b   1.000
_cell.length_c   1.000
_cell.angle_alpha   90.00
_cell.angle_beta   90.00
_cell.angle_gamma   90.00
#
_symmetry.space_group_name_H-M   'P 1'
#
loop_
_entity.id
_entity.type
_entity.pdbx_description
1 polymer ?
#
loop_
_entity_poly.entity_id
_entity_poly.type
_entity_poly.pdbx_seq_one_letter_code
_entity_poly.pdbx_strand_id
1 'polypeptide(L)' 'MAILESSVDTEGALFRERREHMQALVDDLTEKLATISEGGGEKARERHRAKGKLPVRERINRLLDPGSPFLELAPM' A
#
# COMPACT_ATOMS: atom_id res chain seq x y z
N MET A 1 28.76 -11.25 -17.57
CA MET A 1 27.55 -10.50 -17.23
C MET A 1 27.98 -9.05 -17.00
N ALA A 2 27.35 -8.08 -17.65
CA ALA A 2 27.73 -6.67 -17.46
C ALA A 2 27.18 -6.19 -16.11
N ILE A 3 28.07 -5.77 -15.22
CA ILE A 3 27.72 -5.16 -13.94
C ILE A 3 27.46 -3.67 -14.21
N LEU A 4 26.37 -3.14 -13.64
CA LEU A 4 26.12 -1.70 -13.62
C LEU A 4 26.65 -1.12 -12.32
N GLU A 5 27.69 -0.30 -12.40
CA GLU A 5 28.21 0.45 -11.27
C GLU A 5 27.37 1.72 -11.07
N SER A 6 26.78 1.87 -9.89
CA SER A 6 26.03 3.08 -9.55
C SER A 6 27.01 4.21 -9.24
N SER A 7 26.84 5.35 -9.91
CA SER A 7 27.56 6.59 -9.61
C SER A 7 26.79 7.51 -8.66
N VAL A 8 25.72 7.02 -8.03
CA VAL A 8 24.88 7.81 -7.13
C VAL A 8 25.56 7.94 -5.77
N ASP A 9 25.81 9.18 -5.34
CA ASP A 9 26.22 9.50 -3.97
C ASP A 9 25.00 9.52 -3.04
N THR A 10 24.84 8.46 -2.23
CA THR A 10 23.72 8.32 -1.29
C THR A 10 23.87 9.16 -0.02
N GLU A 11 25.06 9.70 0.25
CA GLU A 11 25.34 10.55 1.41
C GLU A 11 25.38 12.04 1.02
N GLY A 12 25.21 12.36 -0.25
CA GLY A 12 25.13 13.73 -0.76
C GLY A 12 23.85 14.46 -0.34
N ALA A 13 23.95 15.79 -0.21
CA ALA A 13 22.80 16.64 0.13
C ALA A 13 21.66 16.53 -0.91
N LEU A 14 22.00 16.48 -2.19
CA LEU A 14 21.03 16.35 -3.28
C LEU A 14 20.26 15.02 -3.24
N PHE A 15 20.91 13.93 -2.84
CA PHE A 15 20.24 12.64 -2.69
C PHE A 15 19.24 12.68 -1.54
N ARG A 16 19.62 13.27 -0.40
CA ARG A 16 18.70 13.46 0.74
C ARG A 16 17.48 14.29 0.37
N GLU A 17 17.67 15.43 -0.27
CA GLU A 17 16.57 16.30 -0.71
C GLU A 17 15.59 15.56 -1.64
N ARG A 18 16.13 14.84 -2.63
CA ARG A 18 15.30 14.04 -3.56
C ARG A 18 14.59 12.90 -2.86
N ARG A 19 15.27 12.22 -1.93
CA ARG A 19 14.69 11.15 -1.12
C ARG A 19 13.54 11.68 -0.27
N GLU A 20 13.72 12.81 0.40
CA GLU A 20 12.68 13.44 1.23
C GLU A 20 11.47 13.83 0.39
N HIS A 21 11.68 14.46 -0.78
CA HIS A 21 10.60 14.80 -1.69
C HIS A 21 9.82 13.57 -2.17
N MET A 22 10.53 12.51 -2.59
CA MET A 22 9.89 11.26 -3.02
C MET A 22 9.15 10.58 -1.88
N GLN A 23 9.73 10.58 -0.68
CA GLN A 23 9.11 9.98 0.50
C GLN A 23 7.77 10.67 0.81
N ALA A 24 7.70 12.01 0.72
CA ALA A 24 6.45 12.73 0.93
C ALA A 24 5.34 12.31 -0.04
N LEU A 25 5.67 12.03 -1.31
CA LEU A 25 4.71 11.54 -2.30
C LEU A 25 4.25 10.10 -2.00
N VAL A 26 5.18 9.24 -1.56
CA VAL A 26 4.88 7.86 -1.16
C VAL A 26 3.99 7.83 0.08
N ASP A 27 4.24 8.72 1.04
CA ASP A 27 3.45 8.82 2.27
C ASP A 27 2.01 9.27 1.96
N ASP A 28 1.84 10.30 1.13
CA ASP A 28 0.51 10.76 0.66
C ASP A 28 -0.25 9.65 -0.07
N LEU A 29 0.42 8.90 -0.95
CA LEU A 29 -0.19 7.75 -1.62
C LEU A 29 -0.61 6.68 -0.61
N THR A 30 0.25 6.36 0.36
CA THR A 30 -0.02 5.34 1.38
C THR A 30 -1.22 5.72 2.25
N GLU A 31 -1.34 7.00 2.63
CA GLU A 31 -2.47 7.52 3.40
C GLU A 31 -3.80 7.41 2.62
N LYS A 32 -3.78 7.77 1.34
CA LYS A 32 -4.96 7.64 0.47
C LYS A 32 -5.39 6.19 0.32
N LEU A 33 -4.44 5.28 0.07
CA LEU A 33 -4.72 3.85 -0.01
C LEU A 33 -5.25 3.28 1.30
N ALA A 34 -4.73 3.73 2.45
CA ALA A 34 -5.24 3.33 3.76
C ALA A 34 -6.71 3.74 3.93
N THR A 35 -7.06 4.98 3.53
CA THR A 35 -8.44 5.47 3.57
C THR A 35 -9.36 4.67 2.64
N ILE A 36 -8.94 4.41 1.40
CA ILE A 36 -9.73 3.62 0.45
C ILE A 36 -9.90 2.18 0.91
N SER A 37 -8.90 1.62 1.60
CA SER A 37 -8.96 0.27 2.16
C SER A 37 -10.09 0.09 3.18
N GLU A 38 -10.60 1.19 3.75
CA GLU A 38 -11.73 1.18 4.66
C GLU A 38 -13.07 0.88 3.99
N GLY A 39 -13.15 1.04 2.67
CA GLY A 39 -14.37 0.88 1.89
C GLY A 39 -15.42 1.90 2.28
N GLY A 40 -16.60 1.45 2.70
CA GLY A 40 -17.70 2.34 3.13
C GLY A 40 -17.52 2.95 4.52
N GLY A 41 -16.32 2.92 5.10
CA GLY A 41 -16.03 3.36 6.46
C GLY A 41 -16.45 2.37 7.55
N GLU A 42 -16.07 2.67 8.79
CA GLU A 42 -16.28 1.81 9.96
C GLU A 42 -17.72 1.34 10.15
N LYS A 43 -18.69 2.26 10.15
CA LYS A 43 -20.12 1.94 10.32
C LYS A 43 -20.64 0.95 9.28
N ALA A 44 -20.19 1.06 8.04
CA ALA A 44 -20.59 0.11 6.98
C ALA A 44 -19.95 -1.27 7.19
N ARG A 45 -18.67 -1.30 7.59
CA ARG A 45 -17.95 -2.55 7.92
C ARG A 45 -18.62 -3.28 9.09
N GLU A 46 -18.95 -2.57 10.16
CA GLU A 46 -19.67 -3.12 11.31
C GLU A 46 -21.04 -3.68 10.92
N ARG A 47 -21.82 -2.93 10.15
CA ARG A 47 -23.11 -3.40 9.63
C ARG A 47 -22.98 -4.65 8.76
N HIS A 48 -21.91 -4.77 7.98
CA HIS A 48 -21.62 -5.98 7.22
C HIS A 48 -21.30 -7.17 8.13
N ARG A 49 -20.46 -6.97 9.14
CA ARG A 49 -20.11 -8.00 10.12
C ARG A 49 -21.30 -8.42 10.97
N ALA A 50 -22.16 -7.49 11.39
CA ALA A 50 -23.38 -7.77 12.13
C ALA A 50 -24.36 -8.70 11.36
N LYS A 51 -24.26 -8.73 10.02
CA LYS A 51 -25.01 -9.67 9.17
C LYS A 51 -24.29 -11.03 8.99
N GLY A 52 -23.25 -11.31 9.76
CA GLY A 52 -22.42 -12.50 9.65
C GLY A 52 -21.54 -12.54 8.39
N LYS A 53 -21.33 -11.40 7.72
CA LYS A 53 -20.57 -11.34 6.45
C LYS A 53 -19.18 -10.77 6.68
N LEU A 54 -18.19 -11.36 6.01
CA LEU A 54 -16.83 -10.81 5.94
C LEU A 54 -16.79 -9.58 5.00
N PRO A 55 -16.05 -8.52 5.34
CA PRO A 55 -15.61 -7.49 4.40
C PRO A 55 -14.84 -8.07 3.21
N VAL A 56 -14.83 -7.37 2.07
CA VAL A 56 -14.27 -7.90 0.80
C VAL A 56 -12.79 -8.24 0.90
N ARG A 57 -11.95 -7.35 1.47
CA ARG A 57 -10.51 -7.60 1.63
C ARG A 57 -10.20 -8.78 2.55
N GLU A 58 -11.04 -9.02 3.57
CA GLU A 58 -10.93 -10.21 4.40
C GLU A 58 -11.26 -11.50 3.64
N ARG A 59 -12.22 -11.46 2.70
CA ARG A 59 -12.52 -12.61 1.84
C ARG A 59 -11.34 -12.94 0.93
N ILE A 60 -10.73 -11.93 0.32
CA ILE A 60 -9.55 -12.09 -0.53
C ILE A 60 -8.41 -12.73 0.30
N ASN A 61 -8.10 -12.18 1.48
CA ASN A 61 -7.05 -12.72 2.35
C ASN A 61 -7.29 -14.17 2.79
N ARG A 62 -8.54 -14.60 2.94
CA ARG A 62 -8.87 -16.01 3.26
C ARG A 62 -8.85 -16.94 2.05
N LEU A 63 -9.01 -16.38 0.85
CA LEU A 63 -8.98 -17.14 -0.40
C LEU A 63 -7.55 -17.40 -0.86
N LEU A 64 -6.64 -16.46 -0.61
CA LEU A 64 -5.23 -16.59 -0.96
C LEU A 64 -4.51 -17.60 -0.05
N ASP A 65 -3.49 -18.25 -0.62
CA ASP A 65 -2.59 -19.08 0.18
C ASP A 65 -1.86 -18.23 1.23
N PRO A 66 -1.64 -18.74 2.45
CA PRO A 66 -0.93 -18.02 3.49
C PRO A 66 0.45 -17.52 3.02
N GLY A 67 0.65 -16.21 3.11
CA GLY A 67 1.91 -15.56 2.70
C GLY A 67 2.05 -15.29 1.20
N SER A 68 1.05 -15.66 0.38
CA SER A 68 1.04 -15.30 -1.05
C SER A 68 1.01 -13.78 -1.22
N PRO A 69 1.81 -13.21 -2.15
CA PRO A 69 1.66 -11.81 -2.53
C PRO A 69 0.32 -11.56 -3.21
N PHE A 70 -0.16 -10.32 -3.13
CA PHE A 70 -1.35 -9.83 -3.83
C PHE A 70 -1.03 -8.50 -4.52
N LEU A 71 -1.24 -8.43 -5.83
CA LEU A 71 -1.08 -7.21 -6.61
C LEU A 71 -2.47 -6.64 -6.91
N GLU A 72 -2.81 -5.54 -6.24
CA GLU A 72 -4.09 -4.86 -6.41
C GLU A 72 -4.09 -3.98 -7.67
N LEU A 73 -5.21 -3.98 -8.41
CA LEU A 73 -5.37 -3.21 -9.64
C LEU A 73 -6.33 -2.05 -9.43
N ALA A 74 -5.93 -0.84 -9.84
CA ALA A 74 -6.71 0.39 -9.77
C ALA A 74 -7.38 0.65 -8.39
N PRO A 75 -6.62 0.74 -7.28
CA PRO A 75 -7.17 0.98 -5.95
C PRO A 75 -7.50 2.44 -5.63
N MET A 76 -7.29 3.38 -6.56
CA MET A 76 -7.42 4.83 -6.36
C MET A 76 -8.74 5.38 -6.91
#